data_AF-A0A3S3LU61-F1
#
_entry.id   AF-A0A3S3LU61-F1
#
_cell.length_a   1.000
_cell.length_b   1.000
_cell.length_c   1.000
_cell.angle_alpha   90.00
_cell.angle_beta   90.00
_cell.angle_gamma   90.00
#
_symmetry.space_group_name_H-M   'P 1'
#
loop_
_entity.id
_entity.type
_entity.pdbx_description
1 polymer ?
#
loop_
_entity_poly.entity_id
_entity_poly.type
_entity_poly.pdbx_seq_one_letter_code
_entity_poly.pdbx_strand_id
1 'polypeptide(L)'
;MESYIITYDLKYSSNNYDDLIDKIKNYPKWAHVNESVWIVKSNTSAEDIRNNLTTVINSNDSLFVGTLTGEAAWINVIDSNSAIKECF
;
A
#
# COMPACT_ATOMS: atom_id res chain seq x y z
N MET A 1 -10.27 2.41 12.13
CA MET A 1 -9.42 2.10 10.97
C MET A 1 -8.17 2.93 11.07
N GLU A 2 -7.04 2.24 11.15
CA GLU A 2 -5.72 2.87 11.15
C GLU A 2 -5.22 3.05 9.72
N SER A 3 -4.30 3.99 9.54
CA SER A 3 -3.61 4.26 8.28
C SER A 3 -2.35 3.41 8.19
N TYR A 4 -2.13 2.79 7.05
CA TYR A 4 -0.95 1.95 6.81
C TYR A 4 -0.24 2.38 5.55
N ILE A 5 1.08 2.52 5.63
CA ILE A 5 1.92 2.63 4.44
C ILE A 5 2.28 1.23 3.97
N ILE A 6 2.13 1.00 2.67
CA ILE A 6 2.54 -0.21 1.97
C ILE A 6 3.61 0.20 0.97
N THR A 7 4.76 -0.47 1.01
CA THR A 7 5.80 -0.30 -0.01
C THR A 7 6.23 -1.65 -0.55
N TYR A 8 6.59 -1.74 -1.82
CA TYR A 8 7.05 -2.99 -2.41
C TYR A 8 8.18 -2.81 -3.42
N ASP A 9 8.89 -3.90 -3.68
CA ASP A 9 9.81 -4.05 -4.80
C ASP A 9 9.64 -5.47 -5.34
N LEU A 10 9.11 -5.59 -6.56
CA LEU A 10 8.76 -6.86 -7.20
C LEU A 10 9.82 -7.23 -8.25
N LYS A 11 10.37 -8.43 -8.17
CA LYS A 11 11.42 -8.92 -9.06
C LYS A 11 10.79 -9.64 -10.25
N TYR A 12 10.51 -8.87 -11.30
CA TYR A 12 10.26 -9.32 -12.68
C TYR A 12 9.07 -10.30 -12.87
N SER A 13 7.85 -9.76 -12.84
CA SER A 13 6.71 -10.23 -13.66
C SER A 13 5.64 -9.13 -13.71
N SER A 14 5.18 -8.73 -14.91
CA SER A 14 4.14 -7.70 -15.07
C SER A 14 2.84 -8.06 -14.36
N ASN A 15 2.47 -9.35 -14.38
CA ASN A 15 1.20 -9.83 -13.82
C ASN A 15 1.11 -9.64 -12.29
N ASN A 16 2.23 -9.71 -11.57
CA ASN A 16 2.21 -9.53 -10.11
C ASN A 16 1.90 -8.09 -9.70
N TYR A 17 2.21 -7.10 -10.56
CA TYR A 17 1.87 -5.70 -10.28
C TYR A 17 0.37 -5.50 -10.31
N ASP A 18 -0.31 -5.98 -11.36
CA ASP A 18 -1.75 -5.82 -11.51
C ASP A 18 -2.49 -6.52 -10.36
N ASP A 19 -2.13 -7.78 -10.05
CA ASP A 19 -2.74 -8.53 -8.95
C ASP A 19 -2.53 -7.87 -7.58
N LEU A 20 -1.32 -7.36 -7.30
CA LEU A 20 -1.02 -6.66 -6.05
C LEU A 20 -1.79 -5.33 -5.96
N ILE A 21 -1.79 -4.55 -7.04
CA ILE A 21 -2.47 -3.26 -7.11
C ILE A 21 -3.98 -3.44 -6.94
N ASP A 22 -4.59 -4.41 -7.61
CA ASP A 22 -6.01 -4.72 -7.46
C ASP A 22 -6.33 -5.13 -6.02
N LYS A 23 -5.44 -5.88 -5.36
CA LYS A 23 -5.61 -6.25 -3.96
C LYS A 23 -5.48 -5.06 -3.01
N ILE A 24 -4.57 -4.12 -3.26
CA ILE A 24 -4.46 -2.86 -2.51
C ILE A 24 -5.70 -1.99 -2.71
N LYS A 25 -6.27 -1.96 -3.92
CA LYS A 25 -7.46 -1.16 -4.23
C LYS A 25 -8.76 -1.71 -3.62
N ASN A 26 -8.75 -2.95 -3.12
CA ASN A 26 -9.88 -3.54 -2.40
C ASN A 26 -9.99 -3.08 -0.93
N TYR A 27 -9.00 -2.35 -0.41
CA TYR A 27 -9.15 -1.71 0.91
C TYR A 27 -10.19 -0.58 0.86
N PRO A 28 -10.95 -0.32 1.94
CA PRO A 28 -12.05 0.64 1.90
C PRO A 28 -11.65 2.07 1.54
N LYS A 29 -10.41 2.45 1.87
CA LYS A 29 -9.75 3.66 1.38
C LYS A 29 -8.30 3.34 1.06
N TRP A 30 -7.82 3.92 -0.03
CA TRP A 30 -6.44 3.82 -0.47
C TRP A 30 -6.02 5.07 -1.24
N ALA A 31 -4.72 5.35 -1.26
CA ALA A 31 -4.12 6.40 -2.07
C ALA A 31 -2.76 5.95 -2.60
N HIS A 32 -2.50 6.24 -3.88
CA HIS A 32 -1.26 5.93 -4.56
C HIS A 32 -0.28 7.11 -4.43
N VAL A 33 0.79 6.92 -3.66
CA VAL A 33 1.73 7.99 -3.29
C VAL A 33 2.83 8.12 -4.36
N ASN A 34 3.48 7.01 -4.67
CA ASN A 34 4.47 6.87 -5.74
C ASN A 34 4.34 5.47 -6.38
N GLU A 35 5.13 5.16 -7.42
CA GLU A 35 5.02 3.93 -8.22
C GLU A 35 4.96 2.62 -7.42
N SER A 36 5.50 2.58 -6.20
CA SER A 36 5.50 1.39 -5.35
C SER A 36 5.20 1.71 -3.89
N VAL A 37 4.49 2.81 -3.62
CA VAL A 37 4.09 3.23 -2.27
C VAL A 37 2.63 3.64 -2.25
N TRP A 38 1.91 3.05 -1.30
CA TRP A 38 0.48 3.23 -1.11
C TRP A 38 0.19 3.53 0.35
N ILE A 39 -0.91 4.26 0.61
CA ILE A 39 -1.50 4.37 1.93
C ILE A 39 -2.88 3.74 1.88
N VAL A 40 -3.22 2.91 2.86
CA VAL A 40 -4.55 2.29 2.99
C VAL A 40 -5.12 2.48 4.38
N LYS A 41 -6.46 2.49 4.49
CA LYS A 41 -7.14 2.34 5.78
C LYS A 41 -7.53 0.88 5.99
N SER A 42 -7.27 0.33 7.17
CA SER A 42 -7.76 -1.01 7.57
C SER A 42 -8.15 -1.07 9.04
N ASN A 43 -8.99 -2.05 9.42
CA ASN A 43 -9.25 -2.42 10.82
C ASN A 43 -8.39 -3.61 11.27
N THR A 44 -7.62 -4.22 10.38
CA THR A 44 -6.70 -5.32 10.67
C THR A 44 -5.31 -4.79 11.00
N SER A 45 -4.42 -5.66 11.48
CA SER A 45 -3.03 -5.30 11.78
C SER A 45 -2.18 -5.15 10.50
N ALA A 46 -1.01 -4.52 10.62
CA ALA A 46 -0.01 -4.48 9.55
C ALA A 46 0.43 -5.89 9.11
N GLU A 47 0.52 -6.83 10.05
CA GLU A 47 0.84 -8.22 9.77
C GLU A 47 -0.24 -8.89 8.92
N ASP A 48 -1.52 -8.69 9.26
CA ASP A 48 -2.63 -9.25 8.48
C ASP A 48 -2.66 -8.69 7.05
N ILE A 49 -2.42 -7.39 6.90
CA ILE A 49 -2.32 -6.72 5.59
C ILE A 49 -1.17 -7.34 4.79
N ARG A 50 0.02 -7.43 5.38
CA ARG A 50 1.19 -8.06 4.74
C ARG A 50 0.87 -9.49 4.33
N ASN A 51 0.36 -10.32 5.24
CA ASN A 51 0.03 -11.72 4.96
C ASN A 51 -0.99 -11.83 3.82
N ASN A 52 -2.01 -10.98 3.81
CA ASN A 52 -2.99 -10.92 2.73
C ASN A 52 -2.36 -10.55 1.39
N LEU A 53 -1.54 -9.50 1.33
CA LEU A 53 -0.88 -9.05 0.10
C LEU A 53 0.17 -10.06 -0.40
N THR A 54 0.86 -10.77 0.49
CA THR A 54 1.88 -11.75 0.11
C THR A 54 1.34 -12.93 -0.69
N THR A 55 0.02 -13.17 -0.70
CA THR A 55 -0.56 -14.27 -1.50
C THR A 55 -0.57 -14.00 -3.01
N VAL A 56 -0.19 -12.81 -3.46
CA VAL A 56 -0.15 -12.42 -4.89
C VAL A 56 1.23 -11.94 -5.35
N ILE A 57 2.26 -12.10 -4.51
CA ILE A 57 3.66 -11.78 -4.85
C ILE A 57 4.54 -13.03 -4.72
N ASN A 58 5.75 -13.00 -5.30
CA ASN A 58 6.69 -14.10 -5.24
C ASN A 58 7.53 -14.08 -3.96
N SER A 59 8.07 -15.24 -3.58
CA SER A 59 8.95 -15.39 -2.40
C SER A 59 10.24 -14.56 -2.42
N ASN A 60 10.68 -14.10 -3.58
CA ASN A 60 11.87 -13.27 -3.77
C ASN A 60 11.57 -11.76 -3.86
N ASP A 61 10.29 -11.38 -3.84
CA ASP A 61 9.83 -10.00 -3.81
C ASP A 61 9.95 -9.43 -2.38
N SER A 62 9.88 -8.10 -2.26
CA SER A 62 9.82 -7.43 -0.96
C SER A 62 8.53 -6.63 -0.79
N LEU A 63 7.97 -6.71 0.41
CA LEU A 63 6.77 -5.99 0.81
C LEU A 63 6.95 -5.53 2.26
N PHE A 64 6.74 -4.24 2.49
CA PHE A 64 6.75 -3.63 3.82
C PHE A 64 5.38 -3.02 4.11
N VAL A 65 4.90 -3.23 5.32
CA VAL A 65 3.67 -2.62 5.83
C VAL A 65 3.96 -2.00 7.20
N GLY A 66 3.68 -0.72 7.35
CA GLY A 66 3.85 0.02 8.60
C GLY A 66 2.60 0.79 8.97
N THR A 67 2.27 0.89 10.26
CA THR A 67 1.19 1.76 10.73
C THR A 67 1.68 3.21 10.75
N LEU A 68 0.90 4.13 10.21
CA LEU A 68 1.18 5.56 10.23
C LEU A 68 0.47 6.18 11.44
N THR A 69 1.21 6.34 12.55
CA THR A 69 0.68 6.88 13.82
C THR A 69 1.18 8.29 14.13
N GLY A 70 1.98 8.89 13.25
CA GLY A 70 2.68 10.16 13.49
C GLY A 70 2.50 11.14 12.34
N GLU A 71 3.58 11.83 12.00
CA GLU A 71 3.60 12.84 10.95
C GLU A 71 4.04 12.23 9.60
N ALA A 72 3.45 12.73 8.51
CA ALA A 72 3.96 12.53 7.17
C ALA A 72 3.77 13.80 6.34
N ALA A 73 4.62 13.97 5.33
CA ALA A 73 4.56 15.06 4.38
C ALA A 73 4.86 14.55 2.98
N TRP A 74 4.32 15.20 1.96
CA TRP A 74 4.49 14.82 0.57
C TRP A 74 4.40 16.02 -0.38
N ILE A 75 4.98 15.87 -1.57
CA ILE A 75 4.96 16.82 -2.68
C ILE A 75 5.07 16.05 -3.99
N ASN A 76 4.42 16.51 -5.07
CA ASN A 76 4.49 15.89 -6.41
C ASN A 76 4.19 14.38 -6.43
N VAL A 77 3.19 13.97 -5.66
CA VAL A 77 2.66 12.60 -5.56
C VAL A 77 1.76 12.25 -6.75
N ILE A 78 1.53 10.95 -6.96
CA ILE A 78 0.69 10.44 -8.05
C ILE A 78 -0.79 10.84 -7.84
N ASP A 79 -1.37 10.46 -6.69
CA ASP A 79 -2.74 10.85 -6.37
C ASP A 79 -2.83 12.27 -5.78
N SER A 80 -4.02 12.86 -5.90
CA SER A 80 -4.29 14.20 -5.37
C SER A 80 -4.04 14.32 -3.86
N ASN A 81 -3.65 15.51 -3.40
CA ASN A 81 -3.46 15.82 -1.99
C ASN A 81 -4.70 15.48 -1.13
N SER A 82 -5.90 15.68 -1.68
CA SER A 82 -7.16 15.29 -1.01
C SER A 82 -7.28 13.78 -0.81
N ALA A 83 -6.95 12.98 -1.82
CA ALA A 83 -7.04 11.52 -1.74
C ALA A 83 -6.07 10.96 -0.69
N ILE A 84 -4.83 11.48 -0.63
CA ILE A 84 -3.86 11.07 0.40
C ILE A 84 -4.35 11.45 1.80
N LYS A 85 -4.89 12.66 2.00
CA LYS A 85 -5.43 13.10 3.30
C LYS A 85 -6.62 12.28 3.78
N GLU A 86 -7.40 11.68 2.89
CA GLU A 86 -8.49 10.78 3.28
C GLU A 86 -7.99 9.43 3.80
N CYS A 87 -6.77 9.04 3.42
CA CYS A 87 -6.14 7.79 3.80
C CYS A 87 -5.16 7.96 4.97
N PHE A 88 -4.69 9.19 5.24
CA PHE A 88 -3.96 9.55 6.44
C PHE A 88 -4.88 9.62 7.66
#